data_AF-A0A7S2FPG7-F1
#
_entry.id   AF-A0A7S2FPG7-F1
#
_cell.length_a   1.000
_cell.length_b   1.000
_cell.length_c   1.000
_cell.angle_alpha   90.00
_cell.angle_beta   90.00
_cell.angle_gamma   90.00
#
_symmetry.space_group_name_H-M   'P 1'
#
loop_
_entity.id
_entity.type
_entity.pdbx_description
1 polymer ?
#
loop_
_entity_poly.entity_id
_entity_poly.type
_entity_poly.pdbx_seq_one_letter_code
_entity_poly.pdbx_strand_id
1 'polypeptide(L)'
;MVLAAIGRFAKTNPFKFGCVFSCAKTSFSDWLVQSQVEKREHIDWRRNGTFAAFGFFYLGGVQYAIYVPIFSRMFPGAASYAAAPLAAKVKDLAGTRNMITQVVLDQFVHHPLLYFPAFYCLKEVVNGGGIEGGLSKYSKNYQEDLVALWKLWVPSTIINFSLMPMHLRIPWVASTSLIWTCIISYMRGGNTETDPEQAMNIAAGNQGVALQGLYDLGISAKPAYAYNKQKDHVLMTATGRDRIGFISKIAATVSTQEGNILDVKAYKVGREFVTIMLVEIARGHIDPMRSELLRVHGSDTQFAFQNTQPWLSDTDSPRCKDGVQYTGVLRATGRDKPGILTNITTLLEELKLDVTSIECRQHMETTLDQETHQVFQISGVVRAFSPIDRKTLVQRLIAFEADHAEDSMRLGITETEPDPSFSAFQSSSTSKPQSLLARTITGQFTAGTQKGAS
;
A
#
# COMPACT_ATOMS: atom_id res chain seq x y z
N MET A 1 5.90 -38.57 7.61
CA MET A 1 4.63 -39.10 8.18
C MET A 1 3.59 -38.02 8.48
N VAL A 2 3.95 -36.89 9.11
CA VAL A 2 3.01 -35.82 9.51
C VAL A 2 2.30 -35.16 8.32
N LEU A 3 3.02 -34.73 7.27
CA LEU A 3 2.41 -34.10 6.08
C LEU A 3 1.41 -35.02 5.36
N ALA A 4 1.70 -36.32 5.30
CA ALA A 4 0.80 -37.32 4.72
C ALA A 4 -0.45 -37.54 5.58
N ALA A 5 -0.34 -37.43 6.91
CA ALA A 5 -1.49 -37.47 7.82
C ALA A 5 -2.37 -36.22 7.68
N ILE A 6 -1.76 -35.03 7.59
CA ILE A 6 -2.47 -33.76 7.35
C ILE A 6 -3.19 -33.82 6.00
N GLY A 7 -2.53 -34.28 4.94
CA GLY A 7 -3.14 -34.44 3.62
C GLY A 7 -4.31 -35.43 3.60
N ARG A 8 -4.21 -36.54 4.34
CA ARG A 8 -5.33 -37.49 4.52
C ARG A 8 -6.49 -36.89 5.30
N PHE A 9 -6.21 -36.13 6.35
CA PHE A 9 -7.25 -35.44 7.11
C PHE A 9 -7.96 -34.37 6.28
N ALA A 10 -7.22 -33.57 5.51
CA ALA A 10 -7.79 -32.57 4.61
C ALA A 10 -8.71 -33.22 3.56
N LYS A 11 -8.33 -34.37 3.01
CA LYS A 11 -9.17 -35.11 2.04
C LYS A 11 -10.43 -35.71 2.64
N THR A 12 -10.34 -36.27 3.85
CA THR A 12 -11.47 -36.96 4.51
C THR A 12 -12.42 -35.99 5.20
N ASN A 13 -11.92 -34.86 5.70
CA ASN A 13 -12.66 -33.86 6.45
C ASN A 13 -12.42 -32.44 5.91
N PRO A 14 -12.72 -32.16 4.62
CA PRO A 14 -12.36 -30.91 3.96
C PRO A 14 -12.98 -29.66 4.58
N PHE A 15 -14.23 -29.75 5.07
CA PHE A 15 -14.90 -28.66 5.78
C PHE A 15 -14.22 -28.32 7.10
N LYS A 16 -14.00 -29.33 7.97
CA LYS A 16 -13.36 -29.14 9.27
C LYS A 16 -11.93 -28.62 9.09
N PHE A 17 -11.20 -29.17 8.12
CA PHE A 17 -9.86 -28.71 7.80
C PHE A 17 -9.85 -27.24 7.34
N GLY A 18 -10.76 -26.86 6.43
CA GLY A 18 -10.91 -25.46 6.00
C GLY A 18 -11.20 -24.51 7.17
N CYS A 19 -12.12 -24.88 8.07
CA CYS A 19 -12.46 -24.06 9.24
C CYS A 19 -11.28 -23.87 10.19
N VAL A 20 -10.61 -24.96 10.58
CA VAL A 20 -9.47 -24.92 11.51
C VAL A 20 -8.30 -24.18 10.88
N PHE A 21 -8.00 -24.43 9.60
CA PHE A 21 -6.89 -23.78 8.90
C PHE A 21 -7.12 -22.26 8.77
N SER A 22 -8.31 -21.84 8.36
CA SER A 22 -8.64 -20.42 8.23
C SER A 22 -8.67 -19.70 9.58
N CYS A 23 -9.17 -20.34 10.64
CA CYS A 23 -9.11 -19.82 12.01
C CYS A 23 -7.66 -19.62 12.48
N ALA A 24 -6.83 -20.67 12.38
CA ALA A 24 -5.42 -20.60 12.78
C ALA A 24 -4.66 -19.54 11.99
N LYS A 25 -4.89 -19.49 10.67
CA LYS A 25 -4.29 -18.49 9.79
C LYS A 25 -4.67 -17.08 10.21
N THR A 26 -5.95 -16.77 10.36
CA THR A 26 -6.42 -15.40 10.64
C THR A 26 -5.91 -14.90 12.00
N SER A 27 -5.93 -15.77 13.01
CA SER A 27 -5.32 -15.48 14.32
C SER A 27 -3.81 -15.22 14.18
N PHE A 28 -3.08 -16.06 13.43
CA PHE A 28 -1.64 -15.87 13.22
C PHE A 28 -1.33 -14.61 12.40
N SER A 29 -2.08 -14.33 11.34
CA SER A 29 -1.93 -13.11 10.52
C SER A 29 -2.12 -11.85 11.36
N ASP A 30 -3.14 -11.82 12.21
CA ASP A 30 -3.38 -10.67 13.08
C ASP A 30 -2.30 -10.54 14.18
N TRP A 31 -1.84 -11.65 14.76
CA TRP A 31 -0.70 -11.63 15.69
C TRP A 31 0.58 -11.10 15.02
N LEU A 32 0.86 -11.55 13.79
CA LEU A 32 2.01 -11.10 13.01
C LEU A 32 1.91 -9.60 12.73
N VAL A 33 0.72 -9.11 12.37
CA VAL A 33 0.48 -7.68 12.15
C VAL A 33 0.66 -6.89 13.45
N GLN A 34 0.03 -7.29 14.55
CA GLN A 34 0.14 -6.57 15.82
C GLN A 34 1.57 -6.53 16.37
N SER A 35 2.36 -7.60 16.14
CA SER A 35 3.74 -7.70 16.65
C SER A 35 4.78 -7.10 15.71
N GLN A 36 4.71 -7.37 14.40
CA GLN A 36 5.75 -6.99 13.43
C GLN A 36 5.44 -5.70 12.70
N VAL A 37 4.16 -5.40 12.45
CA VAL A 37 3.74 -4.20 11.71
C VAL A 37 3.43 -3.07 12.67
N GLU A 38 2.58 -3.31 13.68
CA GLU A 38 2.16 -2.30 14.65
C GLU A 38 3.12 -2.18 15.84
N LYS A 39 4.03 -3.15 16.02
CA LYS A 39 5.02 -3.20 17.13
C LYS A 39 4.39 -2.95 18.51
N ARG A 40 3.19 -3.47 18.75
CA ARG A 40 2.50 -3.31 20.04
C ARG A 40 3.25 -4.03 21.16
N GLU A 41 3.39 -3.38 22.32
CA GLU A 41 3.91 -4.03 23.54
C GLU A 41 2.98 -5.12 24.06
N HIS A 42 1.66 -4.95 23.85
CA HIS A 42 0.64 -5.89 24.28
C HIS A 42 -0.31 -6.24 23.13
N ILE A 43 -0.55 -7.54 22.95
CA ILE A 43 -1.45 -8.06 21.92
C ILE A 43 -2.91 -7.88 22.36
N ASP A 44 -3.71 -7.30 21.47
CA ASP A 44 -5.15 -7.23 21.60
C ASP A 44 -5.78 -8.59 21.25
N TRP A 45 -5.99 -9.39 22.28
CA TRP A 45 -6.61 -10.71 22.17
C TRP A 45 -8.09 -10.68 21.80
N ARG A 46 -8.79 -9.56 22.04
CA ARG A 46 -10.19 -9.40 21.63
C ARG A 46 -10.27 -9.24 20.12
N ARG A 47 -9.42 -8.38 19.55
CA ARG A 47 -9.25 -8.25 18.09
C ARG A 47 -8.81 -9.58 17.49
N ASN A 48 -7.81 -10.23 18.06
CA ASN A 48 -7.33 -11.52 17.55
C ASN A 48 -8.43 -12.59 17.54
N GLY A 49 -9.18 -12.72 18.63
CA GLY A 49 -10.32 -13.64 18.73
C GLY A 49 -11.42 -13.32 17.71
N THR A 50 -11.64 -12.05 17.40
CA THR A 50 -12.61 -11.62 16.39
C THR A 50 -12.17 -12.03 14.99
N PHE A 51 -10.88 -11.87 14.65
CA PHE A 51 -10.32 -12.37 13.39
C PHE A 51 -10.34 -13.90 13.31
N ALA A 52 -10.02 -14.60 14.40
CA ALA A 52 -10.10 -16.05 14.49
C ALA A 52 -11.53 -16.56 14.23
N ALA A 53 -12.53 -15.92 14.85
CA ALA A 53 -13.94 -16.22 14.64
C ALA A 53 -14.37 -15.96 13.18
N PHE A 54 -13.96 -14.83 12.60
CA PHE A 54 -14.21 -14.54 11.18
C PHE A 54 -13.57 -15.59 10.27
N GLY A 55 -12.33 -15.99 10.55
CA GLY A 55 -11.65 -17.06 9.85
C GLY A 55 -12.35 -18.41 9.95
N PHE A 56 -12.87 -18.75 11.12
CA PHE A 56 -13.60 -20.00 11.33
C PHE A 56 -14.96 -19.99 10.61
N PHE A 57 -15.81 -19.00 10.89
CA PHE A 57 -17.20 -18.99 10.44
C PHE A 57 -17.35 -18.51 8.98
N TYR A 58 -16.72 -17.40 8.62
CA TYR A 58 -16.87 -16.85 7.28
C TYR A 58 -15.95 -17.55 6.28
N LEU A 59 -14.63 -17.47 6.48
CA LEU A 59 -13.67 -18.05 5.52
C LEU A 59 -13.71 -19.59 5.53
N GLY A 60 -13.83 -20.18 6.71
CA GLY A 60 -13.91 -21.62 6.89
C GLY A 60 -15.27 -22.21 6.53
N GLY A 61 -16.36 -21.52 6.89
CA GLY A 61 -17.72 -22.01 6.72
C GLY A 61 -18.38 -21.53 5.44
N VAL A 62 -18.68 -20.23 5.36
CA VAL A 62 -19.41 -19.61 4.23
C VAL A 62 -18.63 -19.76 2.92
N GLN A 63 -17.35 -19.37 2.90
CA GLN A 63 -16.54 -19.44 1.69
C GLN A 63 -16.30 -20.90 1.25
N TYR A 64 -16.15 -21.84 2.20
CA TYR A 64 -16.12 -23.27 1.86
C TYR A 64 -17.40 -23.69 1.16
N ALA A 65 -18.57 -23.33 1.70
CA ALA A 65 -19.87 -23.67 1.12
C ALA A 65 -20.01 -23.14 -0.31
N ILE A 66 -19.52 -21.92 -0.57
CA ILE A 66 -19.52 -21.34 -1.92
C ILE A 66 -18.59 -22.14 -2.84
N TYR A 67 -17.33 -22.33 -2.45
CA TYR A 67 -16.28 -22.83 -3.35
C TYR A 67 -16.34 -24.33 -3.61
N VAL A 68 -16.92 -25.08 -2.67
CA VAL A 68 -16.99 -26.54 -2.75
C VAL A 68 -18.41 -26.96 -3.12
N PRO A 69 -19.41 -27.03 -2.22
CA PRO A 69 -20.71 -27.60 -2.55
C PRO A 69 -21.57 -26.74 -3.50
N ILE A 70 -21.51 -25.40 -3.49
CA ILE A 70 -22.31 -24.57 -4.40
C ILE A 70 -21.69 -24.59 -5.80
N PHE A 71 -20.41 -24.22 -5.93
CA PHE A 71 -19.74 -24.21 -7.24
C PHE A 71 -19.64 -25.60 -7.86
N SER A 72 -19.48 -26.68 -7.09
CA SER A 72 -19.54 -28.04 -7.67
C SER A 72 -20.92 -28.40 -8.23
N ARG A 73 -22.01 -27.87 -7.67
CA ARG A 73 -23.37 -28.09 -8.22
C ARG A 73 -23.60 -27.27 -9.48
N MET A 74 -23.13 -26.02 -9.48
CA MET A 74 -23.24 -25.13 -10.65
C MET A 74 -22.33 -25.58 -11.80
N PHE A 75 -21.18 -26.16 -11.48
CA PHE A 75 -20.15 -26.58 -12.44
C PHE A 75 -19.68 -28.02 -12.15
N PRO A 76 -20.47 -29.05 -12.54
CA PRO A 76 -20.16 -30.45 -12.24
C PRO A 76 -18.79 -30.94 -12.73
N GLY A 77 -18.26 -30.33 -13.80
CA GLY A 77 -16.93 -30.62 -14.35
C GLY A 77 -15.76 -29.91 -13.65
N ALA A 78 -15.99 -29.10 -12.62
CA ALA A 78 -14.93 -28.30 -11.99
C ALA A 78 -13.86 -29.15 -11.30
N ALA A 79 -14.25 -30.26 -10.67
CA ALA A 79 -13.31 -31.15 -9.99
C ALA A 79 -12.43 -31.92 -10.98
N SER A 80 -13.01 -32.43 -12.07
CA SER A 80 -12.29 -33.11 -13.14
C SER A 80 -11.37 -32.14 -13.89
N TYR A 81 -11.85 -30.91 -14.16
CA TYR A 81 -11.03 -29.86 -14.77
C TYR A 81 -9.83 -29.52 -13.89
N ALA A 82 -10.02 -29.31 -12.58
CA ALA A 82 -8.93 -29.00 -11.65
C ALA A 82 -7.87 -30.11 -11.61
N ALA A 83 -8.29 -31.38 -11.65
CA ALA A 83 -7.39 -32.54 -11.64
C ALA A 83 -6.68 -32.81 -12.99
N ALA A 84 -7.17 -32.25 -14.11
CA ALA A 84 -6.59 -32.51 -15.42
C ALA A 84 -5.17 -31.92 -15.58
N PRO A 85 -4.27 -32.54 -16.37
CA PRO A 85 -2.96 -31.96 -16.71
C PRO A 85 -3.11 -30.64 -17.48
N LEU A 86 -2.14 -29.72 -17.34
CA LEU A 86 -2.17 -28.40 -17.99
C LEU A 86 -2.38 -28.48 -19.51
N ALA A 87 -1.73 -29.41 -20.20
CA ALA A 87 -1.87 -29.60 -21.65
C ALA A 87 -3.30 -30.00 -22.08
N ALA A 88 -4.05 -30.70 -21.21
CA ALA A 88 -5.44 -31.06 -21.46
C ALA A 88 -6.38 -29.88 -21.20
N LYS A 89 -6.09 -29.04 -20.19
CA LYS A 89 -6.89 -27.84 -19.87
C LYS A 89 -6.93 -26.83 -21.02
N VAL A 90 -5.83 -26.65 -21.73
CA VAL A 90 -5.75 -25.74 -22.90
C VAL A 90 -6.72 -26.14 -24.00
N LYS A 91 -7.00 -27.45 -24.13
CA LYS A 91 -7.93 -27.99 -25.13
C LYS A 91 -9.38 -28.08 -24.60
N ASP A 92 -9.58 -28.03 -23.29
CA ASP A 92 -10.90 -28.07 -22.65
C ASP A 92 -11.51 -26.67 -22.54
N LEU A 93 -12.13 -26.22 -23.63
CA LEU A 93 -12.81 -24.93 -23.72
C LEU A 93 -14.01 -24.85 -22.74
N ALA A 94 -14.72 -25.96 -22.53
CA ALA A 94 -15.88 -26.01 -21.65
C ALA A 94 -15.46 -25.88 -20.17
N GLY A 95 -14.43 -26.61 -19.76
CA GLY A 95 -13.84 -26.50 -18.43
C GLY A 95 -13.24 -25.12 -18.17
N THR A 96 -12.56 -24.54 -19.17
CA THR A 96 -11.99 -23.19 -19.08
C THR A 96 -13.09 -22.13 -18.94
N ARG A 97 -14.19 -22.23 -19.70
CA ARG A 97 -15.35 -21.34 -19.53
C ARG A 97 -15.96 -21.45 -18.13
N ASN A 98 -16.10 -22.67 -17.60
CA ASN A 98 -16.65 -22.89 -16.26
C ASN A 98 -15.72 -22.33 -15.16
N MET A 99 -14.40 -22.44 -15.34
CA MET A 99 -13.43 -21.84 -14.44
C MET A 99 -13.52 -20.31 -14.46
N ILE A 100 -13.56 -19.69 -15.65
CA ILE A 100 -13.73 -18.24 -15.80
C ILE A 100 -15.04 -17.79 -15.15
N THR A 101 -16.13 -18.55 -15.33
CA THR A 101 -17.42 -18.22 -14.73
C THR A 101 -17.36 -18.28 -13.19
N GLN A 102 -16.66 -19.26 -12.61
CA GLN A 102 -16.41 -19.31 -11.16
C GLN A 102 -15.63 -18.09 -10.67
N VAL A 103 -14.59 -17.66 -11.41
CA VAL A 103 -13.84 -16.44 -11.09
C VAL A 103 -14.74 -15.21 -11.16
N VAL A 104 -15.56 -15.06 -12.21
CA VAL A 104 -16.47 -13.92 -12.35
C VAL A 104 -17.50 -13.89 -11.21
N LEU A 105 -18.14 -15.03 -10.91
CA LEU A 105 -19.10 -15.09 -9.80
C LEU A 105 -18.44 -14.79 -8.46
N ASP A 106 -17.22 -15.28 -8.25
CA ASP A 106 -16.51 -15.00 -7.02
C ASP A 106 -16.13 -13.51 -6.89
N GLN A 107 -15.58 -12.92 -7.94
CA GLN A 107 -15.01 -11.56 -7.90
C GLN A 107 -16.05 -10.45 -8.06
N PHE A 108 -17.18 -10.72 -8.74
CA PHE A 108 -18.24 -9.73 -9.02
C PHE A 108 -19.54 -9.97 -8.27
N VAL A 109 -19.74 -11.13 -7.64
CA VAL A 109 -20.95 -11.42 -6.85
C VAL A 109 -20.58 -11.69 -5.39
N HIS A 110 -19.78 -12.73 -5.13
CA HIS A 110 -19.44 -13.08 -3.75
C HIS A 110 -18.65 -11.98 -3.04
N HIS A 111 -17.60 -11.45 -3.67
CA HIS A 111 -16.77 -10.42 -3.03
C HIS A 111 -17.54 -9.12 -2.76
N PRO A 112 -18.23 -8.49 -3.74
CA PRO A 112 -18.97 -7.25 -3.51
C PRO A 112 -20.22 -7.40 -2.63
N LEU A 113 -20.95 -8.52 -2.73
CA LEU A 113 -22.27 -8.61 -2.10
C LEU A 113 -22.26 -9.34 -0.75
N LEU A 114 -21.23 -10.14 -0.47
CA LEU A 114 -21.15 -10.93 0.77
C LEU A 114 -19.88 -10.62 1.56
N TYR A 115 -18.70 -10.80 0.94
CA TYR A 115 -17.43 -10.73 1.67
C TYR A 115 -17.14 -9.31 2.16
N PHE A 116 -17.15 -8.32 1.28
CA PHE A 116 -16.82 -6.95 1.63
C PHE A 116 -17.79 -6.36 2.65
N PRO A 117 -19.13 -6.46 2.49
CA PRO A 117 -20.06 -6.01 3.52
C PRO A 117 -19.80 -6.65 4.88
N ALA A 118 -19.63 -7.98 4.93
CA ALA A 118 -19.35 -8.70 6.17
C ALA A 118 -18.03 -8.25 6.81
N PHE A 119 -17.01 -8.06 5.99
CA PHE A 119 -15.70 -7.59 6.43
C PHE A 119 -15.73 -6.16 6.98
N TYR A 120 -16.40 -5.25 6.28
CA TYR A 120 -16.55 -3.86 6.72
C TYR A 120 -17.32 -3.76 8.05
N CYS A 121 -18.34 -4.58 8.23
CA CYS A 121 -19.07 -4.66 9.50
C CYS A 121 -18.20 -5.21 10.63
N LEU A 122 -17.45 -6.29 10.37
CA LEU A 122 -16.49 -6.85 11.32
C LEU A 122 -15.48 -5.80 11.76
N LYS A 123 -14.91 -5.08 10.79
CA LYS A 123 -13.93 -4.02 11.01
C LYS A 123 -14.47 -2.92 11.89
N GLU A 124 -15.69 -2.45 11.61
CA GLU A 124 -16.32 -1.40 12.43
C GLU A 124 -16.57 -1.88 13.87
N VAL A 125 -17.03 -3.12 14.05
CA VAL A 125 -17.26 -3.73 15.37
C VAL A 125 -15.97 -3.88 16.18
N VAL A 126 -14.87 -4.29 15.54
CA VAL A 126 -13.55 -4.38 16.19
C VAL A 126 -13.08 -3.01 16.68
N ASN A 127 -13.38 -1.96 15.92
CA ASN A 127 -13.05 -0.57 16.28
C ASN A 127 -14.06 0.08 17.25
N GLY A 128 -15.03 -0.69 17.77
CA GLY A 128 -16.02 -0.21 18.74
C GLY A 128 -17.22 0.52 18.13
N GLY A 129 -17.36 0.53 16.80
CA GLY A 129 -18.52 1.08 16.08
C GLY A 129 -19.62 0.04 15.81
N GLY A 130 -20.69 0.50 15.15
CA GLY A 130 -21.85 -0.32 14.80
C GLY A 130 -21.81 -0.85 13.36
N ILE A 131 -22.59 -1.90 13.09
CA ILE A 131 -22.73 -2.53 11.75
C ILE A 131 -23.11 -1.51 10.67
N GLU A 132 -24.00 -0.57 11.00
CA GLU A 132 -24.43 0.51 10.11
C GLU A 132 -23.28 1.39 9.61
N GLY A 133 -22.31 1.67 10.50
CA GLY A 133 -21.09 2.40 10.15
C GLY A 133 -20.24 1.65 9.13
N GLY A 134 -20.10 0.33 9.31
CA GLY A 134 -19.40 -0.53 8.37
C GLY A 134 -20.03 -0.52 6.97
N LEU A 135 -21.35 -0.66 6.89
CA LEU A 135 -22.08 -0.62 5.61
C LEU A 135 -22.01 0.75 4.93
N SER A 136 -22.09 1.84 5.69
CA SER A 136 -21.96 3.20 5.15
C SER A 136 -20.56 3.46 4.59
N LYS A 137 -19.51 3.00 5.28
CA LYS A 137 -18.13 3.07 4.78
C LYS A 137 -17.95 2.23 3.51
N TYR A 138 -18.49 1.01 3.51
CA TYR A 138 -18.46 0.16 2.32
C TYR A 138 -19.09 0.86 1.11
N SER A 139 -20.28 1.44 1.24
CA SER A 139 -20.97 2.08 0.10
C SER A 139 -20.19 3.24 -0.52
N LYS A 140 -19.30 3.87 0.24
CA LYS A 140 -18.46 4.98 -0.23
C LYS A 140 -17.18 4.47 -0.90
N ASN A 141 -16.58 3.41 -0.36
CA ASN A 141 -15.23 2.99 -0.72
C ASN A 141 -15.20 1.76 -1.67
N TYR A 142 -16.33 1.10 -1.91
CA TYR A 142 -16.36 -0.22 -2.55
C TYR A 142 -15.67 -0.28 -3.92
N GLN A 143 -15.74 0.78 -4.73
CA GLN A 143 -15.16 0.77 -6.08
C GLN A 143 -13.64 0.66 -6.04
N GLU A 144 -13.00 1.53 -5.25
CA GLU A 144 -11.54 1.56 -5.10
C GLU A 144 -11.05 0.26 -4.47
N ASP A 145 -11.74 -0.19 -3.42
CA ASP A 145 -11.41 -1.41 -2.70
C ASP A 145 -11.51 -2.67 -3.56
N LEU A 146 -12.55 -2.77 -4.41
CA LEU A 146 -12.74 -3.91 -5.31
C LEU A 146 -11.66 -3.97 -6.39
N VAL A 147 -11.31 -2.82 -6.99
CA VAL A 147 -10.25 -2.77 -8.01
C VAL A 147 -8.91 -3.21 -7.42
N ALA A 148 -8.57 -2.74 -6.23
CA ALA A 148 -7.35 -3.14 -5.55
C ALA A 148 -7.38 -4.60 -5.09
N LEU A 149 -8.53 -5.12 -4.64
CA LEU A 149 -8.72 -6.55 -4.36
C LEU A 149 -8.45 -7.41 -5.60
N TRP A 150 -9.00 -7.04 -6.75
CA TRP A 150 -8.89 -7.82 -7.99
C TRP A 150 -7.43 -8.02 -8.44
N LYS A 151 -6.54 -7.05 -8.18
CA LYS A 151 -5.10 -7.16 -8.52
C LYS A 151 -4.45 -8.41 -7.90
N LEU A 152 -4.84 -8.78 -6.68
CA LEU A 152 -4.33 -9.97 -6.00
C LEU A 152 -5.22 -11.20 -6.23
N TRP A 153 -6.53 -11.00 -6.13
CA TRP A 153 -7.45 -12.12 -6.02
C TRP A 153 -7.91 -12.69 -7.36
N VAL A 154 -7.93 -11.93 -8.45
CA VAL A 154 -8.23 -12.50 -9.78
C VAL A 154 -7.16 -13.52 -10.18
N PRO A 155 -5.84 -13.22 -10.12
CA PRO A 155 -4.82 -14.23 -10.42
C PRO A 155 -4.87 -15.43 -9.47
N SER A 156 -5.03 -15.19 -8.16
CA SER A 156 -5.06 -16.29 -7.17
C SER A 156 -6.28 -17.20 -7.35
N THR A 157 -7.45 -16.66 -7.66
CA THR A 157 -8.68 -17.45 -7.85
C THR A 157 -8.68 -18.21 -9.16
N ILE A 158 -8.06 -17.68 -10.22
CA ILE A 158 -7.77 -18.46 -11.44
C ILE A 158 -6.93 -19.68 -11.08
N ILE A 159 -5.84 -19.52 -10.33
CA ILE A 159 -5.01 -20.67 -9.89
C ILE A 159 -5.82 -21.63 -9.01
N ASN A 160 -6.62 -21.10 -8.10
CA ASN A 160 -7.44 -21.90 -7.20
C ASN A 160 -8.42 -22.80 -7.98
N PHE A 161 -9.24 -22.22 -8.85
CA PHE A 161 -10.27 -22.94 -9.58
C PHE A 161 -9.72 -23.78 -10.75
N SER A 162 -8.52 -23.46 -11.23
CA SER A 162 -7.87 -24.23 -12.29
C SER A 162 -6.99 -25.36 -11.78
N LEU A 163 -6.32 -25.24 -10.63
CA LEU A 163 -5.30 -26.21 -10.18
C LEU A 163 -5.61 -26.89 -8.84
N MET A 164 -6.32 -26.22 -7.93
CA MET A 164 -6.44 -26.72 -6.56
C MET A 164 -7.51 -27.81 -6.44
N PRO A 165 -7.18 -28.98 -5.84
CA PRO A 165 -8.17 -29.96 -5.44
C PRO A 165 -9.23 -29.35 -4.51
N MET A 166 -10.45 -29.86 -4.55
CA MET A 166 -11.59 -29.30 -3.80
C MET A 166 -11.30 -29.11 -2.30
N HIS A 167 -10.57 -30.05 -1.68
CA HIS A 167 -10.20 -30.00 -0.26
C HIS A 167 -9.12 -28.97 0.08
N LEU A 168 -8.40 -28.45 -0.92
CA LEU A 168 -7.35 -27.44 -0.76
C LEU A 168 -7.78 -26.04 -1.18
N ARG A 169 -8.99 -25.85 -1.71
CA ARG A 169 -9.45 -24.53 -2.19
C ARG A 169 -9.46 -23.46 -1.10
N ILE A 170 -9.88 -23.80 0.12
CA ILE A 170 -9.88 -22.87 1.27
C ILE A 170 -8.47 -22.69 1.86
N PRO A 171 -7.70 -23.76 2.08
CA PRO A 171 -6.28 -23.62 2.42
C PRO A 171 -5.48 -22.75 1.45
N TRP A 172 -5.76 -22.80 0.15
CA TRP A 172 -5.14 -21.95 -0.87
C TRP A 172 -5.45 -20.46 -0.66
N VAL A 173 -6.72 -20.12 -0.44
CA VAL A 173 -7.16 -18.74 -0.13
C VAL A 173 -6.48 -18.24 1.15
N ALA A 174 -6.51 -19.05 2.20
CA ALA A 174 -5.88 -18.71 3.47
C ALA A 174 -4.35 -18.54 3.33
N SER A 175 -3.69 -19.38 2.53
CA SER A 175 -2.25 -19.29 2.28
C SER A 175 -1.88 -18.08 1.42
N THR A 176 -2.65 -17.79 0.36
CA THR A 176 -2.44 -16.61 -0.51
C THR A 176 -2.48 -15.34 0.34
N SER A 177 -3.52 -15.22 1.19
CA SER A 177 -3.65 -14.05 2.04
C SER A 177 -2.56 -13.97 3.10
N LEU A 178 -2.10 -15.09 3.67
CA LEU A 178 -0.98 -15.08 4.63
C LEU A 178 0.36 -14.70 3.97
N ILE A 179 0.69 -15.29 2.81
CA ILE A 179 1.92 -14.95 2.07
C ILE A 179 1.96 -13.45 1.81
N TRP A 180 0.82 -12.91 1.39
CA TRP A 180 0.73 -11.49 1.11
C TRP A 180 0.79 -10.63 2.39
N THR A 181 0.16 -11.05 3.50
CA THR A 181 0.36 -10.43 4.84
C THR A 181 1.86 -10.35 5.18
N CYS A 182 2.62 -11.43 4.97
CA CYS A 182 4.06 -11.46 5.23
C CYS A 182 4.85 -10.54 4.30
N ILE A 183 4.52 -10.52 2.99
CA ILE A 183 5.17 -9.62 2.02
C ILE A 183 4.97 -8.17 2.43
N ILE A 184 3.74 -7.77 2.77
CA ILE A 184 3.47 -6.40 3.21
C ILE A 184 4.13 -6.11 4.55
N SER A 185 4.11 -7.04 5.50
CA SER A 185 4.81 -6.88 6.77
C SER A 185 6.31 -6.67 6.58
N TYR A 186 6.94 -7.40 5.65
CA TYR A 186 8.35 -7.24 5.32
C TYR A 186 8.63 -5.91 4.62
N MET A 187 7.81 -5.54 3.63
CA MET A 187 7.93 -4.28 2.90
C MET A 187 7.71 -3.04 3.80
N ARG A 188 6.89 -3.17 4.85
CA ARG A 188 6.60 -2.10 5.84
C ARG A 188 7.46 -2.15 7.09
N GLY A 189 8.20 -3.24 7.34
CA GLY A 189 9.08 -3.42 8.50
C GLY A 189 10.14 -2.32 8.65
N GLY A 190 10.32 -1.49 7.62
CA GLY A 190 10.92 -0.19 7.73
C GLY A 190 9.94 0.90 8.23
N ASN A 191 9.85 1.08 9.55
CA ASN A 191 9.44 2.27 10.34
C ASN A 191 8.34 3.23 9.84
N THR A 192 7.44 2.83 8.92
CA THR A 192 6.21 3.58 8.69
C THR A 192 5.18 3.12 9.72
N GLU A 193 4.78 3.99 10.66
CA GLU A 193 3.63 3.74 11.53
C GLU A 193 2.42 3.46 10.63
N THR A 194 1.98 2.21 10.61
CA THR A 194 0.86 1.79 9.78
C THR A 194 -0.42 2.05 10.55
N ASP A 195 -1.31 2.85 9.96
CA ASP A 195 -2.66 3.09 10.48
C ASP A 195 -3.31 1.75 10.89
N PRO A 196 -3.84 1.63 12.13
CA PRO A 196 -4.59 0.46 12.60
C PRO A 196 -5.62 -0.06 11.58
N GLU A 197 -6.22 0.84 10.82
CA GLU A 197 -7.20 0.48 9.80
C GLU A 197 -6.57 -0.31 8.63
N GLN A 198 -5.39 0.11 8.18
CA GLN A 198 -4.62 -0.60 7.14
C GLN A 198 -4.07 -1.93 7.66
N ALA A 199 -3.63 -1.96 8.92
CA ALA A 199 -3.13 -3.17 9.56
C ALA A 199 -4.21 -4.27 9.63
N MET A 200 -5.44 -3.90 9.98
CA MET A 200 -6.59 -4.82 9.99
C MET A 200 -6.93 -5.37 8.60
N ASN A 201 -6.88 -4.52 7.58
CA ASN A 201 -7.07 -4.92 6.18
C ASN A 201 -6.03 -5.97 5.75
N ILE A 202 -4.76 -5.79 6.16
CA ILE A 202 -3.67 -6.74 5.90
C ILE A 202 -3.91 -8.10 6.58
N ALA A 203 -4.32 -8.11 7.85
CA ALA A 203 -4.57 -9.36 8.60
C ALA A 203 -5.70 -10.19 7.97
N ALA A 204 -6.75 -9.51 7.48
CA ALA A 204 -7.90 -10.12 6.84
C ALA A 204 -7.64 -10.60 5.40
N GLY A 205 -6.51 -10.19 4.79
CA GLY A 205 -6.29 -10.38 3.35
C GLY A 205 -7.18 -9.49 2.48
N ASN A 206 -7.86 -8.49 3.07
CA ASN A 206 -8.64 -7.51 2.33
C ASN A 206 -7.75 -6.32 1.97
N GLN A 207 -7.29 -6.31 0.72
CA GLN A 207 -6.14 -5.53 0.31
C GLN A 207 -6.48 -4.21 -0.38
N GLY A 208 -7.77 -3.88 -0.49
CA GLY A 208 -8.28 -2.65 -1.12
C GLY A 208 -7.45 -1.41 -0.74
N VAL A 209 -7.22 -1.25 0.57
CA VAL A 209 -6.45 -0.13 1.15
C VAL A 209 -5.00 -0.50 1.50
N ALA A 210 -4.62 -1.77 1.49
CA ALA A 210 -3.25 -2.17 1.85
C ALA A 210 -2.29 -2.10 0.66
N LEU A 211 -2.79 -2.28 -0.57
CA LEU A 211 -2.16 -1.73 -1.78
C LEU A 211 -2.23 -0.21 -1.78
N GLN A 212 -3.28 0.42 -1.23
CA GLN A 212 -3.32 1.87 -1.03
C GLN A 212 -2.20 2.36 -0.12
N GLY A 213 -1.68 1.58 0.84
CA GLY A 213 -0.48 2.01 1.58
C GLY A 213 0.85 1.91 0.79
N LEU A 214 0.87 1.18 -0.33
CA LEU A 214 1.89 1.37 -1.37
C LEU A 214 1.62 2.65 -2.19
N TYR A 215 0.35 3.05 -2.33
CA TYR A 215 -0.04 4.38 -2.82
C TYR A 215 0.16 5.49 -1.75
N ASP A 216 0.15 5.25 -0.43
CA ASP A 216 0.33 6.31 0.59
C ASP A 216 1.81 6.62 0.82
N LEU A 217 2.69 5.67 0.47
CA LEU A 217 4.12 5.92 0.32
C LEU A 217 4.44 6.82 -0.89
N GLY A 218 3.44 7.30 -1.66
CA GLY A 218 3.53 8.61 -2.33
C GLY A 218 2.77 8.82 -3.65
N ILE A 219 1.55 8.31 -3.80
CA ILE A 219 0.67 8.42 -4.98
C ILE A 219 -0.82 8.28 -4.59
N SER A 220 -1.23 8.75 -3.41
CA SER A 220 -2.65 8.98 -3.22
C SER A 220 -2.97 10.33 -3.85
N ALA A 221 -3.81 10.32 -4.88
CA ALA A 221 -4.53 11.52 -5.28
C ALA A 221 -5.29 12.00 -4.04
N LYS A 222 -4.71 12.95 -3.31
CA LYS A 222 -5.49 13.69 -2.34
C LYS A 222 -6.67 14.26 -3.12
N PRO A 223 -7.93 14.03 -2.69
CA PRO A 223 -9.07 14.67 -3.34
C PRO A 223 -8.78 16.17 -3.42
N ALA A 224 -9.14 16.79 -4.55
CA ALA A 224 -8.86 18.20 -4.78
C ALA A 224 -9.30 19.01 -3.55
N TYR A 225 -8.35 19.61 -2.84
CA TYR A 225 -8.68 20.42 -1.68
C TYR A 225 -9.60 21.56 -2.13
N ALA A 226 -10.80 21.62 -1.57
CA ALA A 226 -11.70 22.75 -1.75
C ALA A 226 -11.21 23.90 -0.85
N TYR A 227 -10.19 24.63 -1.30
CA TYR A 227 -9.65 25.78 -0.57
C TYR A 227 -10.65 26.93 -0.52
N ASN A 228 -10.90 27.50 0.65
CA ASN A 228 -11.70 28.71 0.75
C ASN A 228 -10.86 29.95 0.43
N LYS A 229 -10.92 30.43 -0.82
CA LYS A 229 -10.18 31.63 -1.29
C LYS A 229 -10.50 32.94 -0.53
N GLN A 230 -11.53 32.97 0.30
CA GLN A 230 -11.86 34.12 1.13
C GLN A 230 -11.07 34.14 2.45
N LYS A 231 -10.47 33.00 2.83
CA LYS A 231 -9.61 32.85 4.00
C LYS A 231 -8.13 32.94 3.63
N ASP A 232 -7.31 33.30 4.61
CA ASP A 232 -5.87 33.29 4.45
C ASP A 232 -5.35 31.86 4.62
N HIS A 233 -4.26 31.53 3.92
CA HIS A 233 -3.61 30.23 4.03
C HIS A 233 -2.16 30.43 4.47
N VAL A 234 -1.73 29.62 5.42
CA VAL A 234 -0.38 29.66 5.97
C VAL A 234 0.21 28.27 6.02
N LEU A 235 1.43 28.12 5.50
CA LEU A 235 2.26 26.96 5.73
C LEU A 235 2.98 27.17 7.06
N MET A 236 2.67 26.35 8.04
CA MET A 236 3.23 26.41 9.39
C MET A 236 4.13 25.21 9.62
N THR A 237 5.39 25.45 9.96
CA THR A 237 6.32 24.41 10.41
C THR A 237 6.53 24.56 11.91
N ALA A 238 6.37 23.48 12.67
CA ALA A 238 6.69 23.43 14.08
C ALA A 238 7.75 22.37 14.34
N THR A 239 8.80 22.75 15.07
CA THR A 239 9.94 21.89 15.42
C THR A 239 10.19 21.97 16.92
N GLY A 240 10.28 20.82 17.59
CA GLY A 240 10.67 20.77 19.00
C GLY A 240 10.66 19.36 19.56
N ARG A 241 10.94 19.20 20.85
CA ARG A 241 10.99 17.87 21.47
C ARG A 241 9.65 17.15 21.39
N ASP A 242 9.74 15.88 21.01
CA ASP A 242 8.59 14.97 20.95
C ASP A 242 7.94 14.82 22.33
N ARG A 243 6.61 15.00 22.39
CA ARG A 243 5.82 14.92 23.62
C ARG A 243 4.35 14.65 23.32
N ILE A 244 3.71 13.91 24.23
CA ILE A 244 2.27 13.63 24.15
C ILE A 244 1.48 14.93 24.08
N GLY A 245 0.56 15.00 23.12
CA GLY A 245 -0.32 16.16 22.93
C GLY A 245 0.27 17.33 22.14
N PHE A 246 1.46 17.20 21.54
CA PHE A 246 2.08 18.25 20.72
C PHE A 246 1.15 18.75 19.59
N ILE A 247 0.69 17.85 18.72
CA ILE A 247 -0.24 18.21 17.63
C ILE A 247 -1.58 18.71 18.19
N SER A 248 -2.10 18.07 19.24
CA SER A 248 -3.40 18.43 19.83
C SER A 248 -3.43 19.88 20.31
N LYS A 249 -2.35 20.36 20.94
CA LYS A 249 -2.24 21.76 21.39
C LYS A 249 -2.19 22.73 20.22
N ILE A 250 -1.41 22.42 19.18
CA ILE A 250 -1.36 23.23 17.96
C ILE A 250 -2.75 23.30 17.30
N ALA A 251 -3.40 22.16 17.12
CA ALA A 251 -4.74 22.07 16.53
C ALA A 251 -5.79 22.84 17.33
N ALA A 252 -5.73 22.77 18.67
CA ALA A 252 -6.59 23.55 19.54
C ALA A 252 -6.39 25.05 19.34
N THR A 253 -5.13 25.53 19.32
CA THR A 253 -4.85 26.95 19.08
C THR A 253 -5.34 27.42 17.70
N VAL A 254 -5.10 26.64 16.64
CA VAL A 254 -5.61 26.93 15.29
C VAL A 254 -7.13 27.03 15.29
N SER A 255 -7.81 26.07 15.93
CA SER A 255 -9.28 26.04 16.01
C SER A 255 -9.85 27.23 16.78
N THR A 256 -9.22 27.66 17.88
CA THR A 256 -9.66 28.85 18.64
C THR A 256 -9.55 30.16 17.85
N GLN A 257 -8.74 30.17 16.79
CA GLN A 257 -8.55 31.33 15.91
C GLN A 257 -9.37 31.20 14.61
N GLU A 258 -10.43 30.39 14.63
CA GLU A 258 -11.30 30.11 13.47
C GLU A 258 -10.56 29.51 12.26
N GLY A 259 -9.44 28.86 12.54
CA GLY A 259 -8.63 28.15 11.57
C GLY A 259 -8.97 26.67 11.47
N ASN A 260 -8.61 26.08 10.34
CA ASN A 260 -8.67 24.65 10.08
C ASN A 260 -7.33 24.18 9.53
N ILE A 261 -6.90 22.98 9.93
CA ILE A 261 -5.70 22.36 9.40
C ILE A 261 -6.12 21.51 8.20
N LEU A 262 -5.70 21.90 7.00
CA LEU A 262 -6.05 21.23 5.75
C LEU A 262 -5.14 20.04 5.45
N ASP A 263 -3.85 20.17 5.75
CA ASP A 263 -2.86 19.13 5.50
C ASP A 263 -1.83 19.10 6.62
N VAL A 264 -1.31 17.91 6.95
CA VAL A 264 -0.26 17.70 7.96
C VAL A 264 0.75 16.69 7.44
N LYS A 265 2.03 17.05 7.50
CA LYS A 265 3.15 16.13 7.38
C LYS A 265 3.97 16.20 8.66
N ALA A 266 4.04 15.11 9.40
CA ALA A 266 4.78 15.06 10.65
C ALA A 266 5.81 13.93 10.64
N TYR A 267 7.00 14.22 11.15
CA TYR A 267 8.14 13.31 11.18
C TYR A 267 8.86 13.42 12.52
N LYS A 268 9.32 12.28 13.01
CA LYS A 268 10.28 12.22 14.11
C LYS A 268 11.67 12.08 13.53
N VAL A 269 12.55 13.03 13.86
CA VAL A 269 13.95 13.04 13.42
C VAL A 269 14.84 13.01 14.66
N GLY A 270 15.35 11.81 14.96
CA GLY A 270 16.11 11.58 16.20
C GLY A 270 15.23 11.81 17.44
N ARG A 271 15.57 12.84 18.23
CA ARG A 271 14.83 13.23 19.44
C ARG A 271 13.84 14.38 19.19
N GLU A 272 13.86 14.96 18.00
CA GLU A 272 13.02 16.09 17.63
C GLU A 272 11.81 15.62 16.84
N PHE A 273 10.74 16.38 16.98
CA PHE A 273 9.51 16.25 16.22
C PHE A 273 9.37 17.46 15.30
N VAL A 274 9.18 17.20 14.01
CA VAL A 274 9.01 18.23 12.98
C VAL A 274 7.66 18.01 12.32
N THR A 275 6.83 19.03 12.25
CA THR A 275 5.56 18.98 11.55
C THR A 275 5.39 20.18 10.65
N ILE A 276 4.89 19.95 9.44
CA ILE A 276 4.51 20.96 8.45
C ILE A 276 2.99 20.85 8.30
N MET A 277 2.30 21.97 8.46
CA MET A 277 0.84 22.05 8.41
C MET A 277 0.41 23.11 7.42
N LEU A 278 -0.50 22.77 6.51
CA LEU A 278 -1.23 23.76 5.73
C LEU A 278 -2.46 24.17 6.52
N VAL A 279 -2.50 25.44 6.95
CA VAL A 279 -3.58 25.98 7.77
C VAL A 279 -4.37 26.98 6.95
N GLU A 280 -5.68 26.81 6.92
CA GLU A 280 -6.64 27.79 6.44
C GLU A 280 -7.17 28.57 7.65
N ILE A 281 -7.19 29.90 7.60
CA ILE A 281 -7.55 30.72 8.76
C ILE A 281 -8.29 31.99 8.37
N ALA A 282 -9.18 32.48 9.23
CA ALA A 282 -9.89 33.73 9.01
C ALA A 282 -8.92 34.90 8.79
N ARG A 283 -9.32 35.87 7.96
CA ARG A 283 -8.46 37.01 7.61
C ARG A 283 -8.10 37.81 8.85
N GLY A 284 -6.81 38.13 9.00
CA GLY A 284 -6.28 38.88 10.14
C GLY A 284 -6.05 38.05 11.42
N HIS A 285 -6.33 36.75 11.42
CA HIS A 285 -6.13 35.88 12.58
C HIS A 285 -4.76 35.17 12.59
N ILE A 286 -3.91 35.37 11.57
CA ILE A 286 -2.56 34.78 11.50
C ILE A 286 -1.69 35.24 12.67
N ASP A 287 -1.61 36.55 12.92
CA ASP A 287 -0.76 37.09 13.98
C ASP A 287 -1.26 36.72 15.38
N PRO A 288 -2.57 36.81 15.70
CA PRO A 288 -3.12 36.26 16.94
C PRO A 288 -2.78 34.78 17.17
N MET A 289 -2.94 33.95 16.13
CA MET A 289 -2.58 32.53 16.18
C MET A 289 -1.09 32.32 16.46
N ARG A 290 -0.22 33.07 15.76
CA ARG A 290 1.23 33.02 15.96
C ARG A 290 1.62 33.35 17.40
N SER A 291 1.09 34.45 17.94
CA SER A 291 1.36 34.87 19.31
C SER A 291 0.92 33.83 20.34
N GLU A 292 -0.26 33.22 20.15
CA GLU A 292 -0.78 32.21 21.06
C GLU A 292 0.02 30.89 20.99
N LEU A 293 0.42 30.46 19.80
CA LEU A 293 1.25 29.26 19.64
C LEU A 293 2.60 29.39 20.37
N LEU A 294 3.26 30.54 20.22
CA LEU A 294 4.52 30.86 20.92
C LEU A 294 4.32 30.91 22.44
N ARG A 295 3.19 31.44 22.91
CA ARG A 295 2.86 31.50 24.34
C ARG A 295 2.62 30.11 24.95
N VAL A 296 1.90 29.23 24.24
CA VAL A 296 1.49 27.90 24.75
C VAL A 296 2.63 26.88 24.71
N HIS A 297 3.50 26.94 23.70
CA HIS A 297 4.52 25.90 23.48
C HIS A 297 5.90 26.26 24.04
N GLY A 298 6.08 27.50 24.53
CA GLY A 298 7.29 27.96 25.20
C GLY A 298 8.52 28.04 24.28
N SER A 299 9.71 28.18 24.88
CA SER A 299 10.99 28.32 24.17
C SER A 299 11.48 27.05 23.47
N ASP A 300 10.93 25.89 23.84
CA ASP A 300 11.40 24.57 23.37
C ASP A 300 10.77 24.16 22.03
N THR A 301 9.98 25.03 21.42
CA THR A 301 9.31 24.79 20.14
C THR A 301 9.46 26.00 19.24
N GLN A 302 10.08 25.78 18.09
CA GLN A 302 10.23 26.79 17.07
C GLN A 302 9.10 26.67 16.07
N PHE A 303 8.49 27.80 15.72
CA PHE A 303 7.49 27.89 14.68
C PHE A 303 7.99 28.77 13.55
N ALA A 304 7.83 28.30 12.31
CA ALA A 304 7.99 29.09 11.10
C ALA A 304 6.64 29.17 10.39
N PHE A 305 6.34 30.34 9.84
CA PHE A 305 5.06 30.62 9.20
C PHE A 305 5.33 31.29 7.86
N GLN A 306 4.74 30.75 6.80
CA GLN A 306 4.84 31.29 5.45
C GLN A 306 3.44 31.44 4.87
N ASN A 307 3.03 32.66 4.59
CA ASN A 307 1.78 32.90 3.86
C ASN A 307 1.89 32.23 2.50
N THR A 308 0.85 31.49 2.12
CA THR A 308 0.88 30.67 0.91
C THR A 308 -0.43 30.78 0.15
N GLN A 309 -0.36 30.49 -1.15
CA GLN A 309 -1.51 30.28 -2.00
C GLN A 309 -1.46 28.82 -2.48
N PRO A 310 -2.28 27.91 -1.92
CA PRO A 310 -2.15 26.48 -2.20
C PRO A 310 -2.78 26.04 -3.54
N TRP A 311 -3.37 26.97 -4.30
CA TRP A 311 -3.87 26.73 -5.66
C TRP A 311 -2.95 27.37 -6.71
N LEU A 312 -2.88 26.76 -7.91
CA LEU A 312 -2.12 27.29 -9.04
C LEU A 312 -2.62 28.68 -9.46
N SER A 313 -1.67 29.50 -9.87
CA SER A 313 -1.77 30.85 -10.40
C SER A 313 -1.16 30.91 -11.79
N ASP A 314 -1.48 31.96 -12.55
CA ASP A 314 -0.88 32.17 -13.87
C ASP A 314 0.62 32.43 -13.82
N THR A 315 1.14 32.85 -12.66
CA THR A 315 2.56 33.08 -12.40
C THR A 315 3.36 31.81 -12.07
N ASP A 316 2.71 30.67 -11.89
CA ASP A 316 3.41 29.40 -11.64
C ASP A 316 4.13 28.88 -12.88
N SER A 317 5.22 28.16 -12.65
CA SER A 317 6.06 27.58 -13.72
C SER A 317 5.21 26.78 -14.72
N PRO A 318 5.49 26.86 -16.04
CA PRO A 318 4.81 26.04 -17.05
C PRO A 318 4.81 24.54 -16.70
N ARG A 319 5.87 24.06 -16.04
CA ARG A 319 5.99 22.67 -15.56
C ARG A 319 4.85 22.25 -14.64
N CYS A 320 4.29 23.17 -13.86
CA CYS A 320 3.17 22.90 -12.96
C CYS A 320 1.83 22.84 -13.69
N LYS A 321 1.71 23.42 -14.90
CA LYS A 321 0.47 23.51 -15.68
C LYS A 321 0.21 22.26 -16.52
N ASP A 322 1.26 21.66 -17.07
CA ASP A 322 1.19 20.47 -17.93
C ASP A 322 0.88 19.17 -17.16
N GLY A 323 0.90 19.23 -15.83
CA GLY A 323 0.64 18.10 -14.95
C GLY A 323 1.80 17.10 -14.86
N VAL A 324 1.64 16.12 -13.98
CA VAL A 324 2.63 15.05 -13.80
C VAL A 324 2.47 14.02 -14.91
N GLN A 325 3.54 13.78 -15.68
CA GLN A 325 3.55 12.82 -16.79
C GLN A 325 4.21 11.49 -16.44
N TYR A 326 4.98 11.44 -15.36
CA TYR A 326 5.61 10.24 -14.85
C TYR A 326 5.65 10.28 -13.32
N THR A 327 5.45 9.13 -12.70
CA THR A 327 5.64 8.93 -11.26
C THR A 327 6.32 7.59 -11.04
N GLY A 328 7.23 7.53 -10.08
CA GLY A 328 7.89 6.28 -9.73
C GLY A 328 8.33 6.23 -8.28
N VAL A 329 8.39 5.02 -7.74
CA VAL A 329 8.88 4.73 -6.40
C VAL A 329 10.38 4.46 -6.47
N LEU A 330 11.17 5.33 -5.85
CA LEU A 330 12.61 5.21 -5.67
C LEU A 330 12.92 4.27 -4.52
N ARG A 331 13.83 3.32 -4.73
CA ARG A 331 14.43 2.50 -3.68
C ARG A 331 15.92 2.33 -3.94
N ALA A 332 16.75 2.56 -2.93
CA ALA A 332 18.14 2.14 -2.97
C ALA A 332 18.58 1.50 -1.66
N THR A 333 19.49 0.55 -1.76
CA THR A 333 20.10 -0.15 -0.62
C THR A 333 21.53 -0.54 -0.95
N GLY A 334 22.42 -0.41 0.02
CA GLY A 334 23.81 -0.86 -0.12
C GLY A 334 24.66 -0.38 1.06
N ARG A 335 25.97 -0.57 0.96
CA ARG A 335 26.91 -0.12 1.99
C ARG A 335 26.88 1.39 2.10
N ASP A 336 26.85 1.87 3.34
CA ASP A 336 26.81 3.30 3.63
C ASP A 336 28.18 3.94 3.37
N LYS A 337 28.18 5.03 2.61
CA LYS A 337 29.39 5.83 2.32
C LYS A 337 29.05 7.32 2.25
N PRO A 338 29.96 8.20 2.68
CA PRO A 338 29.82 9.64 2.47
C PRO A 338 29.55 9.97 0.99
N GLY A 339 28.54 10.79 0.74
CA GLY A 339 28.19 11.25 -0.61
C GLY A 339 27.19 10.37 -1.38
N ILE A 340 26.78 9.21 -0.84
CA ILE A 340 25.84 8.34 -1.57
C ILE A 340 24.50 9.00 -1.88
N LEU A 341 23.95 9.77 -0.92
CA LEU A 341 22.72 10.53 -1.14
C LEU A 341 22.90 11.55 -2.26
N THR A 342 24.04 12.24 -2.29
CA THR A 342 24.39 13.18 -3.36
C THR A 342 24.36 12.47 -4.72
N ASN A 343 25.07 11.35 -4.85
CA ASN A 343 25.15 10.59 -6.10
C ASN A 343 23.75 10.18 -6.60
N ILE A 344 22.89 9.70 -5.69
CA ILE A 344 21.50 9.34 -6.02
C ILE A 344 20.71 10.58 -6.47
N THR A 345 20.77 11.67 -5.72
CA THR A 345 20.01 12.90 -6.07
C THR A 345 20.49 13.56 -7.35
N THR A 346 21.80 13.52 -7.65
CA THR A 346 22.37 14.00 -8.91
C THR A 346 21.87 13.17 -10.09
N LEU A 347 21.82 11.85 -9.95
CA LEU A 347 21.22 10.99 -10.98
C LEU A 347 19.75 11.35 -11.24
N LEU A 348 18.96 11.61 -10.19
CA LEU A 348 17.56 12.04 -10.35
C LEU A 348 17.47 13.37 -11.09
N GLU A 349 18.32 14.35 -10.78
CA GLU A 349 18.37 15.63 -11.47
C GLU A 349 18.70 15.49 -12.97
N GLU A 350 19.68 14.64 -13.31
CA GLU A 350 20.04 14.35 -14.70
C GLU A 350 18.91 13.68 -15.47
N LEU A 351 18.16 12.80 -14.80
CA LEU A 351 16.96 12.15 -15.33
C LEU A 351 15.72 13.07 -15.34
N LYS A 352 15.85 14.32 -14.87
CA LYS A 352 14.75 15.31 -14.74
C LYS A 352 13.60 14.79 -13.85
N LEU A 353 13.96 14.02 -12.83
CA LEU A 353 13.06 13.50 -11.81
C LEU A 353 13.08 14.42 -10.58
N ASP A 354 11.93 15.01 -10.28
CA ASP A 354 11.68 15.78 -9.06
C ASP A 354 11.34 14.84 -7.89
N VAL A 355 11.77 15.19 -6.68
CA VAL A 355 11.52 14.38 -5.47
C VAL A 355 10.29 14.91 -4.74
N THR A 356 9.26 14.07 -4.61
CA THR A 356 8.04 14.42 -3.86
C THR A 356 8.19 14.13 -2.38
N SER A 357 8.81 12.99 -2.07
CA SER A 357 9.15 12.58 -0.71
C SER A 357 10.35 11.66 -0.75
N ILE A 358 11.19 11.71 0.28
CA ILE A 358 12.34 10.83 0.42
C ILE A 358 12.61 10.59 1.89
N GLU A 359 12.98 9.37 2.22
CA GLU A 359 13.36 8.94 3.56
C GLU A 359 14.65 8.13 3.46
N CYS A 360 15.62 8.47 4.30
CA CYS A 360 16.90 7.77 4.39
C CYS A 360 17.03 7.10 5.76
N ARG A 361 17.61 5.91 5.80
CA ARG A 361 17.88 5.17 7.03
C ARG A 361 19.24 4.50 6.98
N GLN A 362 19.81 4.32 8.17
CA GLN A 362 21.05 3.59 8.37
C GLN A 362 20.84 2.55 9.47
N HIS A 363 21.35 1.35 9.27
CA HIS A 363 21.35 0.29 10.28
C HIS A 363 22.58 -0.61 10.09
N MET A 364 22.92 -1.37 11.13
CA MET A 364 23.98 -2.38 11.04
C MET A 364 23.40 -3.69 10.52
N GLU A 365 24.05 -4.28 9.53
CA GLU A 365 23.72 -5.60 9.00
C GLU A 365 24.93 -6.53 9.14
N THR A 366 24.70 -7.72 9.69
CA THR A 366 25.72 -8.77 9.80
C THR A 366 25.50 -9.79 8.69
N THR A 367 26.49 -9.95 7.82
CA THR A 367 26.43 -10.91 6.72
C THR A 367 26.53 -12.35 7.24
N LEU A 368 26.23 -13.33 6.37
CA LEU A 368 26.40 -14.76 6.69
C LEU A 368 27.84 -15.11 7.09
N ASP A 369 28.81 -14.32 6.65
CA ASP A 369 30.23 -14.45 6.96
C ASP A 369 30.63 -13.76 8.29
N GLN A 370 29.65 -13.34 9.10
CA GLN A 370 29.81 -12.61 10.37
C GLN A 370 30.45 -11.22 10.27
N GLU A 371 30.57 -10.66 9.06
CA GLU A 371 31.01 -9.27 8.89
C GLU A 371 29.86 -8.30 9.12
N THR A 372 30.03 -7.38 10.07
CA THR A 372 29.05 -6.33 10.35
C THR A 372 29.43 -5.07 9.61
N HIS A 373 28.49 -4.52 8.83
CA HIS A 373 28.69 -3.28 8.10
C HIS A 373 27.46 -2.38 8.21
N GLN A 374 27.68 -1.09 8.01
CA GLN A 374 26.61 -0.10 8.01
C GLN A 374 25.95 -0.08 6.62
N VAL A 375 24.63 -0.25 6.61
CA VAL A 375 23.81 -0.27 5.41
C VAL A 375 23.02 1.02 5.32
N PHE A 376 23.11 1.67 4.17
CA PHE A 376 22.30 2.80 3.79
C PHE A 376 21.08 2.32 3.01
N GLN A 377 19.91 2.83 3.37
CA GLN A 377 18.67 2.60 2.65
C GLN A 377 17.98 3.93 2.39
N ILE A 378 17.43 4.06 1.18
CA ILE A 378 16.63 5.19 0.78
C ILE A 378 15.37 4.72 0.08
N SER A 379 14.25 5.37 0.40
CA SER A 379 12.99 5.16 -0.29
C SER A 379 12.28 6.49 -0.47
N GLY A 380 11.59 6.65 -1.59
CA GLY A 380 10.86 7.89 -1.84
C GLY A 380 10.00 7.80 -3.08
N VAL A 381 9.34 8.90 -3.39
CA VAL A 381 8.61 9.06 -4.65
C VAL A 381 9.20 10.19 -5.46
N VAL A 382 9.41 9.88 -6.73
CA VAL A 382 9.89 10.79 -7.75
C VAL A 382 8.85 10.97 -8.84
N ARG A 383 8.89 12.13 -9.50
CA ARG A 383 7.95 12.48 -10.55
C ARG A 383 8.61 13.28 -11.66
N ALA A 384 7.99 13.32 -12.82
CA ALA A 384 8.41 14.17 -13.93
C ALA A 384 7.23 14.91 -14.54
N PHE A 385 7.50 16.13 -14.98
CA PHE A 385 6.55 17.00 -15.68
C PHE A 385 6.70 16.93 -17.21
N SER A 386 7.66 16.15 -17.68
CA SER A 386 7.92 15.89 -19.10
C SER A 386 7.95 14.38 -19.35
N PRO A 387 7.73 13.92 -20.60
CA PRO A 387 7.86 12.51 -20.92
C PRO A 387 9.27 12.02 -20.61
N ILE A 388 9.39 10.86 -19.98
CA ILE A 388 10.68 10.20 -19.72
C ILE A 388 10.91 9.09 -20.73
N ASP A 389 12.13 9.03 -21.28
CA ASP A 389 12.59 7.86 -22.01
C ASP A 389 12.95 6.73 -21.02
N ARG A 390 12.06 5.73 -20.96
CA ARG A 390 12.21 4.56 -20.09
C ARG A 390 13.46 3.75 -20.40
N LYS A 391 13.95 3.74 -21.64
CA LYS A 391 15.19 3.03 -21.99
C LYS A 391 16.39 3.72 -21.38
N THR A 392 16.46 5.04 -21.52
CA THR A 392 17.50 5.87 -20.91
C THR A 392 17.47 5.75 -19.38
N LEU A 393 16.29 5.83 -18.77
CA LEU A 393 16.11 5.63 -17.33
C LEU A 393 16.75 4.32 -16.85
N VAL A 394 16.39 3.20 -17.47
CA VAL A 394 16.91 1.87 -17.12
C VAL A 394 18.42 1.79 -17.34
N GLN A 395 18.93 2.30 -18.46
CA GLN A 395 20.37 2.31 -18.75
C GLN A 395 21.16 3.10 -17.71
N ARG A 396 20.65 4.26 -17.30
CA ARG A 396 21.31 5.10 -16.29
C ARG A 396 21.28 4.48 -14.89
N LEU A 397 20.19 3.79 -14.52
CA LEU A 397 20.13 3.03 -13.26
C LEU A 397 21.14 1.88 -13.24
N ILE A 398 21.26 1.12 -14.34
CA ILE A 398 22.25 0.03 -14.46
C ILE A 398 23.67 0.59 -14.39
N ALA A 399 23.95 1.70 -15.09
CA ALA A 399 25.25 2.35 -15.03
C ALA A 399 25.59 2.80 -13.60
N PHE A 400 24.62 3.37 -12.88
CA PHE A 400 24.80 3.76 -11.49
C PHE A 400 25.16 2.59 -10.58
N GLU A 401 24.47 1.45 -10.72
CA GLU A 401 24.80 0.24 -9.94
C GLU A 401 26.19 -0.31 -10.30
N ALA A 402 26.62 -0.21 -11.56
CA ALA A 402 27.95 -0.63 -11.98
C ALA A 402 29.04 0.27 -11.39
N ASP A 403 28.84 1.59 -11.40
CA ASP A 403 29.76 2.57 -10.83
C ASP A 403 29.88 2.43 -9.29
N HIS A 404 28.86 1.87 -8.64
CA HIS A 404 28.81 1.65 -7.19
C HIS A 404 28.80 0.15 -6.82
N ALA A 405 29.35 -0.71 -7.67
CA ALA A 405 29.36 -2.15 -7.45
C ALA A 405 30.17 -2.55 -6.20
N GLU A 406 31.26 -1.83 -5.90
CA GLU A 406 32.07 -2.04 -4.68
C GLU A 406 31.26 -1.82 -3.39
N ASP A 407 30.26 -0.95 -3.46
CA ASP A 407 29.37 -0.62 -2.34
C ASP A 407 28.17 -1.53 -2.27
N SER A 408 28.05 -2.47 -3.22
CA SER A 408 26.87 -3.29 -3.41
C SER A 408 25.58 -2.45 -3.48
N MET A 409 25.68 -1.22 -4.00
CA MET A 409 24.56 -0.30 -4.09
C MET A 409 23.62 -0.75 -5.19
N ARG A 410 22.37 -1.00 -4.82
CA ARG A 410 21.27 -1.28 -5.74
C ARG A 410 20.32 -0.11 -5.74
N LEU A 411 19.92 0.35 -6.92
CA LEU A 411 19.05 1.50 -7.11
C LEU A 411 17.98 1.15 -8.15
N GLY A 412 16.73 1.22 -7.72
CA GLY A 412 15.57 0.96 -8.57
C GLY A 412 14.55 2.09 -8.51
N ILE A 413 13.92 2.35 -9.65
CA ILE A 413 12.72 3.19 -9.74
C ILE A 413 11.62 2.36 -10.38
N THR A 414 10.54 2.12 -9.64
CA THR A 414 9.37 1.39 -10.15
C THR A 414 8.31 2.39 -10.60
N GLU A 415 8.00 2.42 -11.89
CA GLU A 415 6.94 3.26 -12.44
C GLU A 415 5.58 2.89 -11.86
N THR A 416 4.79 3.92 -11.62
CA THR A 416 3.47 3.86 -11.01
C THR A 416 2.51 4.82 -11.72
N GLU A 417 1.20 4.69 -11.47
CA GLU A 417 0.22 5.61 -12.05
C GLU A 417 0.52 7.07 -11.64
N PRO A 418 0.40 8.05 -12.56
CA PRO A 418 0.63 9.46 -12.23
C PRO A 418 -0.37 9.95 -11.19
N ASP A 419 0.10 10.72 -10.20
CA ASP A 419 -0.75 11.30 -9.15
C ASP A 419 -1.82 12.26 -9.74
N PRO A 420 -3.12 11.95 -9.62
CA PRO A 420 -4.20 12.80 -10.11
C PRO A 420 -4.37 14.13 -9.36
N SER A 421 -3.81 14.29 -8.15
CA SER A 421 -4.00 15.50 -7.33
C SER A 421 -3.44 16.76 -7.98
N PHE A 422 -2.48 16.62 -8.90
CA PHE A 422 -1.90 17.74 -9.65
C PHE A 422 -2.51 17.93 -11.06
N SER A 423 -3.22 16.94 -11.61
CA SER A 423 -4.05 17.17 -12.81
C SER A 423 -5.38 17.86 -12.46
N ALA A 424 -5.78 17.86 -11.19
CA ALA A 424 -6.93 18.61 -10.68
C ALA A 424 -6.75 20.14 -10.68
N PHE A 425 -5.56 20.67 -10.98
CA PHE A 425 -5.35 22.10 -11.20
C PHE A 425 -5.60 22.54 -12.65
N GLN A 426 -5.88 21.60 -13.56
CA GLN A 426 -6.33 21.96 -14.91
C GLN A 426 -7.77 22.47 -14.83
N SER A 427 -8.02 23.65 -15.41
CA SER A 427 -9.38 24.10 -15.66
C SER A 427 -10.10 23.02 -16.47
N SER A 428 -11.37 22.80 -16.14
CA SER A 428 -12.22 21.73 -16.66
C SER A 428 -12.44 21.84 -18.18
N SER A 429 -11.45 21.49 -18.99
CA SER A 429 -11.61 21.28 -20.43
C SER A 429 -10.37 20.57 -21.00
N THR A 430 -10.32 19.25 -20.94
CA THR A 430 -9.79 18.40 -22.03
C THR A 430 -9.90 16.92 -21.68
N SER A 431 -10.20 16.11 -22.70
CA SER A 431 -10.49 14.68 -22.65
C SER A 431 -9.30 13.81 -22.23
N LYS A 432 -9.53 12.88 -21.29
CA LYS A 432 -8.56 11.88 -20.81
C LYS A 432 -7.98 11.01 -21.95
N PRO A 433 -6.66 10.76 -22.02
CA PRO A 433 -6.09 9.66 -22.78
C PRO A 433 -6.22 8.32 -22.04
N GLN A 434 -6.27 7.23 -22.80
CA GLN A 434 -6.51 5.85 -22.33
C GLN A 434 -5.39 5.29 -21.43
N SER A 435 -5.80 4.57 -20.39
CA SER A 435 -4.98 3.83 -19.41
C SER A 435 -4.13 2.74 -20.08
N LEU A 436 -2.82 2.71 -19.78
CA LEU A 436 -1.92 1.60 -20.11
C LEU A 436 -1.38 0.99 -18.80
N LEU A 437 -1.50 -0.34 -18.70
CA LEU A 437 -1.16 -1.17 -17.55
C LEU A 437 0.32 -1.05 -17.12
N ALA A 438 0.56 -1.03 -15.80
CA ALA A 438 1.88 -1.02 -15.17
C ALA A 438 2.78 -2.17 -15.65
N ARG A 439 4.05 -1.86 -15.97
CA ARG A 439 5.10 -2.84 -16.28
C ARG A 439 6.21 -2.78 -15.24
N THR A 440 6.43 -3.89 -14.54
CA THR A 440 7.66 -4.11 -13.77
C THR A 440 8.83 -4.32 -14.74
N ILE A 441 9.85 -3.46 -14.71
CA ILE A 441 11.07 -3.66 -15.49
C ILE A 441 12.10 -4.35 -14.57
N THR A 442 12.14 -5.68 -14.62
CA THR A 442 13.23 -6.48 -14.07
C THR A 442 14.21 -6.83 -15.17
N GLY A 443 15.47 -6.43 -15.06
CA GLY A 443 16.53 -6.85 -15.96
C GLY A 443 16.85 -8.33 -15.77
N GLN A 444 16.42 -9.18 -16.69
CA GLN A 444 16.92 -10.55 -16.82
C GLN A 444 17.72 -10.67 -18.11
N PHE A 445 19.02 -10.96 -17.96
CA PHE A 445 19.91 -11.35 -19.04
C PHE A 445 19.50 -12.73 -19.57
N THR A 446 19.07 -12.80 -20.83
CA THR A 446 19.14 -14.04 -21.61
C THR A 446 20.44 -14.04 -22.39
N ALA A 447 21.36 -14.94 -22.02
CA ALA A 447 22.53 -15.27 -22.82
C ALA A 447 22.07 -15.87 -24.16
N GLY A 448 22.23 -15.12 -25.25
CA GLY A 448 21.95 -15.52 -26.62
C GLY A 448 23.24 -15.59 -27.42
N THR A 449 23.64 -16.81 -27.73
CA THR A 449 24.83 -17.26 -28.45
C THR A 449 25.05 -16.56 -29.81
N GLN A 450 26.29 -16.13 -30.05
CA GLN A 450 26.82 -15.82 -31.37
C GLN A 450 26.73 -17.04 -32.32
N LYS A 451 26.10 -16.85 -33.48
CA LYS A 451 26.47 -17.41 -34.80
C LYS A 451 26.02 -16.33 -35.80
N GLY A 452 26.86 -15.72 -36.62
CA GLY A 452 27.84 -16.33 -37.51
C GLY A 452 27.36 -16.01 -38.94
N ALA A 453 28.15 -15.21 -39.65
CA ALA A 453 27.84 -14.60 -40.93
C ALA A 453 27.36 -15.57 -42.03
N SER A 454 26.34 -15.18 -42.79
CA SER A 454 26.40 -14.97 -44.26
C SER A 454 25.17 -14.19 -44.70
#